data_AF-A0A7C4J1J2-F1
#
_entry.id   AF-A0A7C4J1J2-F1
#
_cell.length_a   1.000
_cell.length_b   1.000
_cell.length_c   1.000
_cell.angle_alpha   90.00
_cell.angle_beta   90.00
_cell.angle_gamma   90.00
#
_symmetry.space_group_name_H-M   'P 1'
#
loop_
_entity.id
_entity.type
_entity.pdbx_description
1 polymer ?
#
loop_
_entity_poly.entity_id
_entity_poly.type
_entity_poly.pdbx_seq_one_letter_code
_entity_poly.pdbx_strand_id
1 'polypeptide(L)'
;MDLNIPNLLTLSRIILIPLFLYLIFTPTIEHRIWALIIFVFASFTDFLDGWTARKLRQETDTGKFLDPLADKFLVISALIAFLFLDPLIPLWMVIVIIARDLLITVMRYLAIKKGSMLRTSRLGKFKTAFQMIGIIVIIMVFIVRNSIKNVQLEINQLSALKLENVVEILNSNLVHKWLIVCPYLIMALVTFLTALSGLRYIFTNWRLFIPPYTQKDTK
;
A
#
# COMPACT_ATOMS: atom_id res chain seq x y z
N MET A 1 2.09 -3.60 -27.91
CA MET A 1 2.42 -4.12 -26.57
C MET A 1 2.53 -5.62 -26.74
N ASP A 2 3.74 -6.17 -26.66
CA ASP A 2 3.91 -7.61 -26.85
C ASP A 2 3.24 -8.34 -25.68
N LEU A 3 2.23 -9.17 -25.98
CA LEU A 3 1.49 -9.93 -24.99
C LEU A 3 2.38 -11.08 -24.49
N ASN A 4 3.08 -10.82 -23.38
CA ASN A 4 3.82 -11.82 -22.63
C ASN A 4 3.21 -11.98 -21.22
N ILE A 5 3.59 -13.05 -20.52
CA ILE A 5 3.05 -13.39 -19.20
C ILE A 5 3.20 -12.22 -18.20
N PRO A 6 4.37 -11.54 -18.10
CA PRO A 6 4.52 -10.38 -17.20
C PRO A 6 3.57 -9.22 -17.53
N ASN A 7 3.45 -8.83 -18.81
CA ASN A 7 2.59 -7.71 -19.21
C ASN A 7 1.10 -8.01 -18.94
N LEU A 8 0.67 -9.26 -19.09
CA LEU A 8 -0.70 -9.68 -18.78
C LEU A 8 -0.99 -9.60 -17.27
N LEU A 9 -0.02 -9.98 -16.43
CA LEU A 9 -0.13 -9.90 -14.98
C LEU A 9 -0.19 -8.44 -14.51
N THR A 10 0.62 -7.55 -15.08
CA THR A 10 0.56 -6.11 -14.80
C THR A 10 -0.78 -5.49 -15.25
N LEU A 11 -1.28 -5.84 -16.43
CA LEU A 11 -2.57 -5.36 -16.91
C LEU A 11 -3.73 -5.85 -16.03
N SER A 12 -3.69 -7.12 -15.61
CA SER A 12 -4.71 -7.65 -14.70
C SER A 12 -4.74 -6.89 -13.37
N ARG A 13 -3.58 -6.53 -12.80
CA ARG A 13 -3.51 -5.70 -11.59
C ARG A 13 -4.14 -4.33 -11.76
N ILE A 14 -3.92 -3.66 -12.89
CA ILE A 14 -4.54 -2.36 -13.18
C ILE A 14 -6.07 -2.48 -13.20
N ILE A 15 -6.60 -3.55 -13.81
CA ILE A 15 -8.04 -3.83 -13.87
C ILE A 15 -8.61 -4.19 -12.49
N LEU A 16 -7.81 -4.85 -11.64
CA LEU A 16 -8.22 -5.21 -10.28
C LEU A 16 -8.37 -3.99 -9.35
N ILE A 17 -7.75 -2.85 -9.65
CA ILE A 17 -7.81 -1.66 -8.79
C ILE A 17 -9.24 -1.09 -8.66
N PRO A 18 -9.97 -0.79 -9.75
CA PRO A 18 -11.37 -0.37 -9.65
C PRO A 18 -12.25 -1.37 -8.91
N LEU A 19 -12.06 -2.67 -9.16
CA LEU A 19 -12.81 -3.72 -8.48
C LEU A 19 -12.49 -3.74 -6.98
N PHE A 20 -11.23 -3.64 -6.60
CA PHE A 20 -10.80 -3.52 -5.21
C PHE A 20 -11.45 -2.31 -4.52
N LEU A 21 -11.46 -1.14 -5.18
CA LEU A 21 -12.08 0.07 -4.65
C LEU A 21 -13.60 -0.10 -4.47
N TYR A 22 -14.29 -0.65 -5.46
CA TYR A 22 -15.71 -0.95 -5.35
C TYR A 22 -16.02 -1.85 -4.14
N LEU A 23 -15.24 -2.92 -3.98
CA LEU A 23 -15.42 -3.89 -2.90
C LEU A 23 -15.11 -3.30 -1.52
N ILE A 24 -14.03 -2.54 -1.36
CA ILE A 24 -13.64 -1.99 -0.05
C ILE A 24 -14.62 -0.91 0.44
N PHE A 25 -15.18 -0.12 -0.48
CA PHE A 25 -16.19 0.89 -0.15
C PHE A 25 -17.57 0.31 0.13
N THR A 26 -17.85 -0.91 -0.33
CA THR A 26 -19.12 -1.56 -0.03
C THR A 26 -19.14 -2.01 1.44
N PRO A 27 -20.08 -1.52 2.28
CA PRO A 27 -20.03 -1.71 3.73
C PRO A 27 -20.52 -3.08 4.20
N THR A 28 -20.22 -4.15 3.46
CA THR A 28 -20.55 -5.54 3.83
C THR A 28 -19.28 -6.33 4.14
N ILE A 29 -19.42 -7.35 5.00
CA ILE A 29 -18.30 -8.20 5.41
C ILE A 29 -17.72 -8.94 4.20
N GLU A 30 -18.60 -9.54 3.38
CA GLU A 30 -18.22 -10.31 2.20
C GLU A 30 -17.41 -9.49 1.20
N HIS A 31 -17.84 -8.26 0.89
CA HIS A 31 -17.14 -7.43 -0.07
C HIS A 31 -15.76 -7.02 0.45
N ARG A 32 -15.62 -6.75 1.75
CA ARG A 32 -14.31 -6.44 2.35
C ARG A 32 -13.37 -7.65 2.41
N ILE A 33 -13.91 -8.87 2.59
CA ILE A 33 -13.13 -10.11 2.45
C ILE A 33 -12.63 -10.25 1.01
N TRP A 34 -13.49 -10.02 0.01
CA TRP A 34 -13.06 -10.03 -1.39
C TRP A 34 -12.04 -8.93 -1.71
N ALA A 35 -12.20 -7.73 -1.15
CA ALA A 35 -11.20 -6.67 -1.29
C ALA A 35 -9.84 -7.08 -0.70
N LEU A 36 -9.84 -7.74 0.47
CA LEU A 36 -8.62 -8.28 1.08
C LEU A 36 -7.97 -9.33 0.18
N ILE A 37 -8.74 -10.28 -0.33
CA ILE A 37 -8.25 -11.35 -1.21
C ILE A 37 -7.62 -10.74 -2.47
N ILE A 38 -8.32 -9.79 -3.12
CA ILE A 38 -7.81 -9.12 -4.32
C ILE A 38 -6.52 -8.35 -4.02
N PHE A 39 -6.48 -7.61 -2.92
CA PHE A 39 -5.28 -6.85 -2.54
C PHE A 39 -4.08 -7.79 -2.30
N VAL A 40 -4.29 -8.86 -1.53
CA VAL A 40 -3.24 -9.87 -1.26
C VAL A 40 -2.80 -10.54 -2.56
N PHE A 41 -3.74 -10.98 -3.39
CA PHE A 41 -3.43 -11.60 -4.67
C PHE A 41 -2.65 -10.67 -5.59
N ALA A 42 -3.12 -9.44 -5.80
CA ALA A 42 -2.48 -8.45 -6.67
C ALA A 42 -1.10 -8.01 -6.15
N SER A 43 -0.91 -7.91 -4.84
CA SER A 43 0.40 -7.61 -4.26
C SER A 43 1.38 -8.80 -4.34
N PHE A 44 0.88 -10.02 -4.22
CA PHE A 44 1.69 -11.22 -4.31
C PHE A 44 2.12 -11.52 -5.76
N THR A 45 1.23 -11.30 -6.73
CA THR A 45 1.57 -11.47 -8.16
C THR A 45 2.66 -10.50 -8.59
N ASP A 46 2.66 -9.24 -8.13
CA ASP A 46 3.76 -8.30 -8.41
C ASP A 46 5.12 -8.81 -7.91
N PHE A 47 5.16 -9.35 -6.69
CA PHE A 47 6.37 -9.91 -6.13
C PHE A 47 6.90 -11.09 -6.97
N LEU A 48 5.99 -11.95 -7.45
CA LEU A 48 6.31 -13.08 -8.32
C LEU A 48 6.72 -12.67 -9.73
N ASP A 49 6.09 -11.65 -10.31
CA ASP A 49 6.44 -11.10 -11.64
C ASP A 49 7.86 -10.54 -11.63
N GLY A 50 8.18 -9.76 -10.61
CA GLY A 50 9.52 -9.24 -10.41
C GLY A 50 10.57 -10.35 -10.28
N TRP A 51 10.22 -11.52 -9.74
CA TRP A 51 11.12 -12.68 -9.71
C TRP A 51 11.20 -13.41 -11.06
N THR A 52 10.07 -13.62 -11.72
CA THR A 52 9.94 -14.39 -12.95
C THR A 52 10.55 -13.66 -14.15
N ALA A 53 10.32 -12.36 -14.29
CA ALA A 53 10.90 -11.54 -15.35
C ALA A 53 12.44 -11.55 -15.33
N ARG A 54 13.04 -11.47 -14.12
CA ARG A 54 14.49 -11.55 -13.92
C ARG A 54 15.06 -12.93 -14.29
N LYS A 55 14.28 -14.00 -14.11
CA LYS A 55 14.71 -15.37 -14.37
C LYS A 55 14.55 -15.79 -15.84
N LEU A 56 13.49 -15.31 -16.50
CA LEU A 56 13.15 -15.69 -17.88
C LEU A 56 13.74 -14.76 -18.95
N ARG A 57 14.38 -13.63 -18.57
CA ARG A 57 14.92 -12.61 -19.50
C ARG A 57 13.87 -12.06 -20.49
N GLN A 58 12.59 -12.17 -20.17
CA GLN A 58 11.46 -11.70 -20.98
C GLN A 58 11.02 -10.29 -20.57
N GLU A 59 11.98 -9.40 -20.33
CA GLU A 59 11.67 -8.03 -19.95
C GLU A 59 11.38 -7.20 -21.22
N THR A 60 10.21 -6.58 -21.30
CA THR A 60 9.88 -5.61 -22.37
C THR A 60 10.05 -4.19 -21.86
N ASP A 61 10.40 -3.24 -22.73
CA ASP A 61 10.55 -1.84 -22.33
C ASP A 61 9.25 -1.24 -21.80
N THR A 62 8.10 -1.69 -22.33
CA THR A 62 6.77 -1.28 -21.84
C THR A 62 6.47 -1.84 -20.45
N GLY A 63 6.77 -3.12 -20.19
CA GLY A 63 6.60 -3.75 -18.88
C GLY A 63 7.47 -3.09 -17.80
N LYS A 64 8.74 -2.81 -18.12
CA LYS A 64 9.68 -2.10 -17.21
C LYS A 64 9.15 -0.75 -16.70
N PHE A 65 8.32 -0.08 -17.49
CA PHE A 65 7.70 1.19 -17.13
C PHE A 65 6.36 1.01 -16.41
N LEU A 66 5.52 0.07 -16.86
CA LEU A 66 4.18 -0.14 -16.30
C LEU A 66 4.19 -0.89 -14.97
N ASP A 67 5.10 -1.84 -14.76
CA ASP A 67 5.13 -2.64 -13.53
C ASP A 67 5.30 -1.76 -12.27
N PRO A 68 6.27 -0.82 -12.22
CA PRO A 68 6.43 0.06 -11.07
C PRO A 68 5.30 1.09 -10.89
N LEU A 69 4.51 1.34 -11.94
CA LEU A 69 3.33 2.22 -11.87
C LEU A 69 2.13 1.47 -11.30
N ALA A 70 1.84 0.27 -11.81
CA ALA A 70 0.72 -0.55 -11.36
C ALA A 70 0.83 -0.91 -9.87
N ASP A 71 2.04 -1.31 -9.41
CA ASP A 71 2.33 -1.56 -7.99
C ASP A 71 1.92 -0.38 -7.11
N LYS A 72 2.34 0.83 -7.50
CA LYS A 72 2.03 2.04 -6.76
C LYS A 72 0.57 2.40 -6.76
N PHE A 73 -0.12 2.24 -7.89
CA PHE A 73 -1.53 2.62 -7.97
C PHE A 73 -2.39 1.77 -7.04
N LEU A 74 -2.12 0.47 -6.90
CA LEU A 74 -2.84 -0.38 -5.96
C LEU A 74 -2.67 0.10 -4.51
N VAL A 75 -1.42 0.35 -4.12
CA VAL A 75 -1.08 0.82 -2.77
C VAL A 75 -1.66 2.22 -2.49
N ILE A 76 -1.53 3.14 -3.44
CA ILE A 76 -2.11 4.50 -3.36
C ILE A 76 -3.63 4.41 -3.22
N SER A 77 -4.28 3.55 -4.01
CA SER A 77 -5.74 3.36 -3.95
C SER A 77 -6.21 2.88 -2.58
N ALA A 78 -5.49 1.92 -1.97
CA ALA A 78 -5.78 1.46 -0.62
C ALA A 78 -5.61 2.56 0.42
N LEU A 79 -4.49 3.30 0.38
CA LEU A 79 -4.23 4.40 1.32
C LEU A 79 -5.26 5.53 1.21
N ILE A 80 -5.68 5.86 -0.01
CA ILE A 80 -6.74 6.85 -0.24
C ILE A 80 -8.07 6.32 0.29
N ALA A 81 -8.44 5.07 0.01
CA ALA A 81 -9.67 4.47 0.53
C ALA A 81 -9.74 4.55 2.07
N PHE A 82 -8.60 4.36 2.75
CA PHE A 82 -8.53 4.44 4.20
C PHE A 82 -8.88 5.82 4.76
N LEU A 83 -8.56 6.92 4.07
CA LEU A 83 -8.95 8.27 4.48
C LEU A 83 -10.46 8.46 4.53
N PHE A 84 -11.18 7.80 3.63
CA PHE A 84 -12.63 7.86 3.55
C PHE A 84 -13.33 6.86 4.49
N LEU A 85 -12.66 5.76 4.82
CA LEU A 85 -13.21 4.68 5.64
C LEU A 85 -12.92 4.84 7.14
N ASP A 86 -11.87 5.56 7.52
CA ASP A 86 -11.50 5.79 8.91
C ASP A 86 -11.10 7.26 9.16
N PRO A 87 -11.90 8.03 9.91
CA PRO A 87 -11.63 9.43 10.18
C PRO A 87 -10.38 9.67 11.04
N LEU A 88 -9.86 8.63 11.72
CA LEU A 88 -8.64 8.77 12.51
C LEU A 88 -7.39 8.80 11.64
N ILE A 89 -7.45 8.36 10.39
CA ILE A 89 -6.28 8.36 9.50
C ILE A 89 -6.14 9.75 8.89
N PRO A 90 -5.09 10.52 9.24
CA PRO A 90 -4.98 11.89 8.79
C PRO A 90 -4.36 11.96 7.39
N LEU A 91 -4.82 12.91 6.58
CA LEU A 91 -4.37 13.12 5.20
C LEU A 91 -2.85 13.29 5.07
N TRP A 92 -2.21 13.96 6.03
CA TRP A 92 -0.76 14.22 5.97
C TRP A 92 0.07 12.94 5.99
N MET A 93 -0.36 11.87 6.68
CA MET A 93 0.36 10.59 6.68
C MET A 93 0.35 9.96 5.29
N VAL A 94 -0.82 9.95 4.65
CA VAL A 94 -0.98 9.43 3.28
C VAL A 94 -0.16 10.24 2.29
N ILE A 95 -0.19 11.58 2.37
CA ILE A 95 0.62 12.44 1.51
C ILE A 95 2.12 12.14 1.67
N VAL A 96 2.63 12.03 2.90
CA VAL A 96 4.05 11.71 3.15
C VAL A 96 4.44 10.37 2.52
N ILE A 97 3.58 9.35 2.66
CA ILE A 97 3.84 8.03 2.09
C ILE A 97 3.90 8.09 0.56
N ILE A 98 2.88 8.69 -0.07
CA ILE A 98 2.78 8.79 -1.53
C ILE A 98 3.91 9.63 -2.10
N ALA A 99 4.13 10.83 -1.55
CA ALA A 99 5.15 11.76 -2.03
C ALA A 99 6.54 11.14 -1.99
N ARG A 100 6.89 10.44 -0.90
CA ARG A 100 8.16 9.74 -0.77
C ARG A 100 8.29 8.63 -1.82
N ASP A 101 7.25 7.84 -2.04
CA ASP A 101 7.32 6.75 -3.02
C ASP A 101 7.49 7.26 -4.44
N LEU A 102 6.74 8.30 -4.83
CA LEU A 102 6.91 8.99 -6.11
C LEU A 102 8.33 9.54 -6.25
N LEU A 103 8.86 10.23 -5.23
CA LEU A 103 10.19 10.80 -5.23
C LEU A 103 11.28 9.75 -5.51
N ILE A 104 11.26 8.61 -4.81
CA ILE A 104 12.28 7.55 -5.01
C ILE A 104 12.20 6.97 -6.42
N THR A 105 11.01 6.83 -7.00
CA THR A 105 10.88 6.33 -8.38
C THR A 105 11.38 7.34 -9.40
N VAL A 106 11.08 8.63 -9.22
CA VAL A 106 11.64 9.69 -10.08
C VAL A 106 13.16 9.71 -9.97
N MET A 107 13.73 9.66 -8.77
CA MET A 107 15.19 9.58 -8.58
C MET A 107 15.78 8.35 -9.27
N ARG A 108 15.10 7.20 -9.21
CA ARG A 108 15.50 5.98 -9.89
C ARG A 108 15.55 6.13 -11.39
N TYR A 109 14.51 6.72 -11.95
CA TYR A 109 14.43 6.98 -13.38
C TYR A 109 15.56 7.93 -13.84
N LEU A 110 15.79 9.03 -13.11
CA LEU A 110 16.84 9.99 -13.42
C LEU A 110 18.25 9.37 -13.36
N ALA A 111 18.49 8.48 -12.40
CA ALA A 111 19.79 7.82 -12.27
C ALA A 111 20.11 6.89 -13.44
N ILE A 112 19.11 6.12 -13.88
CA ILE A 112 19.21 5.26 -15.06
C ILE A 112 19.52 6.10 -16.30
N LYS A 113 18.83 7.22 -16.49
CA LYS A 113 19.08 8.14 -17.60
C LYS A 113 20.49 8.74 -17.59
N LYS A 114 21.07 8.96 -16.41
CA LYS A 114 22.45 9.47 -16.23
C LYS A 114 23.53 8.37 -16.28
N GLY A 115 23.18 7.10 -16.51
CA GLY A 115 24.14 5.98 -16.48
C GLY A 115 24.71 5.69 -15.10
N SER A 116 24.08 6.20 -14.04
CA SER A 116 24.52 6.03 -12.65
C SER A 116 23.72 4.94 -11.95
N MET A 117 24.39 4.08 -11.17
CA MET A 117 23.71 3.05 -10.38
C MET A 117 23.40 3.57 -8.98
N LEU A 118 22.12 3.57 -8.61
CA LEU A 118 21.69 3.97 -7.27
C LEU A 118 22.04 2.91 -6.23
N ARG A 119 22.53 3.36 -5.08
CA ARG A 119 22.78 2.47 -3.95
C ARG A 119 21.44 1.99 -3.38
N THR A 120 21.24 0.68 -3.34
CA THR A 120 20.02 0.11 -2.77
C THR A 120 20.07 0.20 -1.25
N SER A 121 19.03 0.79 -0.64
CA SER A 121 18.90 0.90 0.81
C SER A 121 18.07 -0.27 1.36
N ARG A 122 18.63 -1.04 2.30
CA ARG A 122 17.90 -2.11 3.01
C ARG A 122 16.65 -1.58 3.73
N LEU A 123 16.70 -0.35 4.27
CA LEU A 123 15.55 0.30 4.90
C LEU A 123 14.38 0.52 3.93
N GLY A 124 14.65 0.72 2.64
CA GLY A 124 13.61 0.84 1.63
C GLY A 124 12.79 -0.43 1.50
N LYS A 125 13.46 -1.60 1.54
CA LYS A 125 12.79 -2.92 1.48
C LYS A 125 11.94 -3.18 2.71
N PHE A 126 12.49 -2.93 3.90
CA PHE A 126 11.73 -3.08 5.15
C PHE A 126 10.49 -2.19 5.17
N LYS A 127 10.63 -0.92 4.81
CA LYS A 127 9.50 0.02 4.71
C LYS A 127 8.38 -0.54 3.83
N THR A 128 8.70 -1.02 2.63
CA THR A 128 7.68 -1.56 1.72
C THR A 128 7.00 -2.80 2.32
N ALA A 129 7.74 -3.71 2.95
CA ALA A 129 7.15 -4.87 3.61
C ALA A 129 6.18 -4.45 4.74
N PHE A 130 6.59 -3.52 5.61
CA PHE A 130 5.72 -2.99 6.67
C PHE A 130 4.48 -2.29 6.13
N GLN A 131 4.60 -1.57 5.00
CA GLN A 131 3.46 -0.92 4.37
C GLN A 131 2.46 -1.93 3.82
N MET A 132 2.91 -2.97 3.12
CA MET A 132 2.02 -4.00 2.58
C MET A 132 1.30 -4.78 3.69
N ILE A 133 2.05 -5.21 4.71
CA ILE A 133 1.48 -5.88 5.88
C ILE A 133 0.51 -4.93 6.61
N GLY A 134 0.87 -3.67 6.77
CA GLY A 134 0.03 -2.66 7.41
C GLY A 134 -1.31 -2.50 6.70
N ILE A 135 -1.31 -2.42 5.37
CA ILE A 135 -2.55 -2.32 4.57
C ILE A 135 -3.42 -3.56 4.76
N ILE A 136 -2.85 -4.76 4.69
CA ILE A 136 -3.55 -6.03 4.92
C ILE A 136 -4.22 -6.04 6.30
N VAL A 137 -3.47 -5.67 7.34
CA VAL A 137 -3.98 -5.64 8.72
C VAL A 137 -5.09 -4.59 8.89
N ILE A 138 -4.97 -3.41 8.27
CA ILE A 138 -6.01 -2.38 8.33
C ILE A 138 -7.31 -2.87 7.67
N ILE A 139 -7.22 -3.54 6.51
CA ILE A 139 -8.39 -4.14 5.86
C ILE A 139 -9.02 -5.21 6.77
N MET A 140 -8.22 -6.05 7.42
CA MET A 140 -8.73 -7.02 8.40
C MET A 140 -9.45 -6.35 9.57
N VAL A 141 -8.90 -5.24 10.10
CA VAL A 141 -9.56 -4.45 11.15
C VAL A 141 -10.91 -3.93 10.67
N PHE A 142 -11.02 -3.46 9.41
CA PHE A 142 -12.29 -3.02 8.84
C PHE A 142 -13.31 -4.16 8.67
N ILE A 143 -12.87 -5.38 8.38
CA ILE A 143 -13.74 -6.56 8.37
C ILE A 143 -14.28 -6.81 9.77
N VAL A 144 -13.41 -6.89 10.78
CA VAL A 144 -13.81 -7.15 12.18
C VAL A 144 -14.74 -6.06 12.72
N ARG A 145 -14.45 -4.77 12.44
CA ARG A 145 -15.32 -3.65 12.82
C ARG A 145 -16.72 -3.79 12.21
N ASN A 146 -16.83 -4.25 10.97
CA ASN A 146 -18.14 -4.48 10.34
C ASN A 146 -18.87 -5.69 10.94
N SER A 147 -18.14 -6.77 11.25
CA SER A 147 -18.73 -7.93 11.93
C SER A 147 -19.33 -7.54 13.27
N ILE A 148 -18.61 -6.77 14.09
CA ILE A 148 -19.11 -6.30 15.39
C ILE A 148 -20.35 -5.41 15.21
N LYS A 149 -20.36 -4.51 14.22
CA LYS A 149 -21.53 -3.66 13.93
C LYS A 149 -22.75 -4.49 13.54
N ASN A 150 -22.59 -5.51 12.70
CA ASN A 150 -23.69 -6.37 12.27
C ASN A 150 -24.27 -7.16 13.46
N VAL A 151 -23.41 -7.75 14.28
CA VAL A 151 -23.82 -8.46 15.51
C VAL A 151 -24.55 -7.51 16.46
N GLN A 152 -24.06 -6.28 16.65
CA GLN A 152 -24.73 -5.29 17.49
C GLN A 152 -26.13 -4.93 16.97
N LEU A 153 -26.30 -4.80 15.66
CA LEU A 153 -27.59 -4.49 15.05
C LEU A 153 -28.58 -5.65 15.24
N GLU A 154 -28.15 -6.90 15.03
CA GLU A 154 -28.97 -8.09 15.28
C GLU A 154 -29.35 -8.22 16.75
N ILE A 155 -28.40 -8.02 17.67
CA ILE A 155 -28.71 -8.09 19.09
C ILE A 155 -29.61 -6.93 19.52
N ASN A 156 -29.48 -5.72 18.97
CA ASN A 156 -30.41 -4.64 19.30
C ASN A 156 -31.85 -4.99 18.88
N GLN A 157 -32.03 -5.66 17.75
CA GLN A 157 -33.35 -6.19 17.34
C GLN A 157 -33.83 -7.31 18.28
N LEU A 158 -32.93 -8.20 18.70
CA LEU A 158 -33.22 -9.32 19.59
C LEU A 158 -33.37 -8.90 21.06
N SER A 159 -32.79 -7.79 21.49
CA SER A 159 -32.79 -7.26 22.86
C SER A 159 -34.17 -6.74 23.30
N ALA A 160 -35.10 -6.62 22.35
CA ALA A 160 -36.54 -6.67 22.63
C ALA A 160 -36.94 -7.92 23.48
N LEU A 161 -36.09 -8.95 23.55
CA LEU A 161 -36.23 -10.19 24.33
C LEU A 161 -35.25 -10.31 25.54
N LYS A 162 -34.70 -9.22 26.10
CA LYS A 162 -33.84 -9.24 27.32
C LYS A 162 -32.57 -10.12 27.22
N LEU A 163 -31.63 -9.74 26.35
CA LEU A 163 -30.28 -10.35 26.28
C LEU A 163 -29.15 -9.31 26.40
N GLU A 164 -29.27 -8.42 27.40
CA GLU A 164 -28.35 -7.30 27.62
C GLU A 164 -26.93 -7.76 28.02
N ASN A 165 -26.82 -8.87 28.75
CA ASN A 165 -25.55 -9.37 29.30
C ASN A 165 -24.56 -9.90 28.23
N VAL A 166 -25.04 -10.35 27.06
CA VAL A 166 -24.18 -10.88 25.99
C VAL A 166 -23.52 -9.73 25.21
N VAL A 167 -24.24 -8.62 25.03
CA VAL A 167 -23.74 -7.41 24.37
C VAL A 167 -22.60 -6.77 25.15
N GLU A 168 -22.72 -6.74 26.48
CA GLU A 168 -21.74 -6.10 27.36
C GLU A 168 -20.39 -6.84 27.36
N ILE A 169 -20.41 -8.18 27.27
CA ILE A 169 -19.21 -9.02 27.16
C ILE A 169 -18.49 -8.82 25.83
N LEU A 170 -19.23 -8.70 24.71
CA LEU A 170 -18.65 -8.42 23.39
C LEU A 170 -18.08 -6.99 23.32
N ASN A 171 -18.66 -6.03 24.02
CA ASN A 171 -18.21 -4.64 24.11
C ASN A 171 -17.05 -4.41 25.09
N SER A 172 -16.38 -5.46 25.58
CA SER A 172 -15.25 -5.31 26.49
C SER A 172 -14.27 -4.22 26.01
N ASN A 173 -14.01 -3.26 26.91
CA ASN A 173 -13.40 -1.97 26.62
C ASN A 173 -12.05 -2.03 25.88
N LEU A 174 -11.33 -3.14 25.94
CA LEU A 174 -9.98 -3.24 25.40
C LEU A 174 -9.99 -3.50 23.88
N VAL A 175 -10.73 -4.50 23.42
CA VAL A 175 -10.72 -4.93 22.01
C VAL A 175 -11.28 -3.83 21.11
N HIS A 176 -12.40 -3.22 21.50
CA HIS A 176 -13.00 -2.13 20.73
C HIS A 176 -12.06 -0.91 20.64
N LYS A 177 -11.36 -0.55 21.72
CA LYS A 177 -10.37 0.54 21.70
C LYS A 177 -9.21 0.24 20.75
N TRP A 178 -8.67 -0.97 20.80
CA TRP A 178 -7.61 -1.38 19.87
C TRP A 178 -8.06 -1.40 18.43
N LEU A 179 -9.27 -1.88 18.14
CA LEU A 179 -9.81 -1.85 16.78
C LEU A 179 -9.91 -0.42 16.25
N ILE A 180 -10.24 0.57 17.08
CA ILE A 180 -10.26 1.99 16.72
C ILE A 180 -8.83 2.52 16.48
N VAL A 181 -7.90 2.27 17.40
CA VAL A 181 -6.58 2.92 17.43
C VAL A 181 -5.55 2.23 16.52
N CYS A 182 -5.66 0.92 16.29
CA CYS A 182 -4.68 0.14 15.51
C CYS A 182 -4.40 0.71 14.11
N PRO A 183 -5.40 1.05 13.28
CA PRO A 183 -5.14 1.58 11.94
C PRO A 183 -4.31 2.86 11.97
N TYR A 184 -4.58 3.75 12.92
CA TYR A 184 -3.78 4.96 13.12
C TYR A 184 -2.33 4.63 13.51
N LEU A 185 -2.11 3.73 14.46
CA LEU A 185 -0.75 3.35 14.89
C LEU A 185 0.06 2.69 13.77
N ILE A 186 -0.59 1.82 12.99
CA ILE A 186 0.02 1.19 11.82
C ILE A 186 0.40 2.25 10.80
N MET A 187 -0.51 3.18 10.48
CA MET A 187 -0.24 4.29 9.56
C MET A 187 0.88 5.19 10.07
N ALA A 188 0.91 5.51 11.36
CA ALA A 188 1.98 6.29 11.98
C ALA A 188 3.33 5.59 11.87
N LEU A 189 3.40 4.29 12.16
CA LEU A 189 4.62 3.49 12.04
C LEU A 189 5.11 3.45 10.58
N VAL A 190 4.22 3.16 9.64
CA VAL A 190 4.55 3.14 8.21
C VAL A 190 5.02 4.52 7.75
N THR A 191 4.37 5.59 8.16
CA THR A 191 4.75 6.97 7.82
C THR A 191 6.14 7.30 8.37
N PHE A 192 6.42 6.95 9.62
CA PHE A 192 7.74 7.13 10.25
C PHE A 192 8.84 6.38 9.49
N LEU A 193 8.63 5.09 9.22
CA LEU A 193 9.57 4.29 8.43
C LEU A 193 9.76 4.86 7.03
N THR A 194 8.70 5.41 6.44
CA THR A 194 8.71 6.05 5.11
C THR A 194 9.56 7.30 5.10
N ALA A 195 9.35 8.20 6.05
CA ALA A 195 10.14 9.42 6.21
C ALA A 195 11.62 9.09 6.47
N LEU A 196 11.91 8.20 7.42
CA LEU A 196 13.28 7.80 7.78
C LEU A 196 14.04 7.22 6.58
N SER A 197 13.40 6.29 5.87
CA SER A 197 14.01 5.66 4.70
C SER A 197 14.13 6.61 3.51
N GLY A 198 13.17 7.53 3.31
CA GLY A 198 13.20 8.56 2.29
C GLY A 198 14.36 9.55 2.50
N LEU A 199 14.47 10.10 3.71
CA LEU A 199 15.56 11.00 4.08
C LEU A 199 16.92 10.34 3.87
N ARG A 200 17.12 9.13 4.41
CA ARG A 200 18.38 8.39 4.22
C ARG A 200 18.69 8.16 2.74
N TYR A 201 17.68 7.87 1.92
CA TYR A 201 17.86 7.64 0.48
C TYR A 201 18.32 8.90 -0.25
N ILE A 202 17.69 10.04 0.05
CA ILE A 202 18.06 11.34 -0.52
C ILE A 202 19.49 11.70 -0.12
N PHE A 203 19.83 11.61 1.17
CA PHE A 203 21.19 11.91 1.65
C PHE A 203 22.25 11.01 1.01
N THR A 204 21.96 9.71 0.85
CA THR A 204 22.91 8.77 0.24
C THR A 204 23.15 9.06 -1.24
N ASN A 205 22.14 9.60 -1.94
CA ASN A 205 22.18 9.82 -3.39
C ASN A 205 22.11 11.31 -3.78
N TRP A 206 22.42 12.22 -2.86
CA TRP A 206 22.26 13.67 -3.07
C TRP A 206 23.06 14.18 -4.28
N ARG A 207 24.22 13.56 -4.56
CA ARG A 207 25.07 13.89 -5.71
C ARG A 207 24.36 13.75 -7.06
N LEU A 208 23.25 13.02 -7.13
CA LEU A 208 22.46 12.87 -8.35
C LEU A 208 21.74 14.16 -8.78
N PHE A 209 21.49 15.07 -7.83
CA PHE A 209 20.86 16.37 -8.07
C PHE A 209 21.85 17.44 -8.53
N ILE A 210 23.15 17.18 -8.43
CA ILE A 210 24.19 18.13 -8.88
C ILE A 210 24.37 17.93 -10.40
N PRO A 211 24.33 19.00 -11.22
CA PRO A 211 24.68 18.90 -12.63
C PRO A 211 26.13 18.40 -12.77
N PRO A 212 26.46 17.61 -13.82
CA PRO A 212 27.83 17.16 -14.02
C PRO A 212 28.76 18.37 -14.11
N TYR A 213 29.92 18.30 -13.46
CA TYR A 213 30.93 19.34 -13.53
C TYR A 213 31.38 19.45 -14.99
N THR A 214 30.95 20.49 -15.69
CA THR A 214 31.51 20.84 -16.99
C THR A 214 32.96 21.22 -16.75
N GLN A 215 33.90 20.35 -17.10
CA GLN A 215 35.25 20.80 -17.40
C GLN A 215 35.09 21.82 -18.53
N LYS A 216 35.33 23.09 -18.22
CA LYS A 216 35.50 24.12 -19.25
C LYS A 216 36.62 23.60 -20.14
N ASP A 217 36.32 23.30 -21.39
CA ASP A 217 37.33 23.06 -22.41
C ASP A 217 38.26 24.27 -22.41
N THR A 218 39.42 24.12 -21.78
CA THR A 218 40.55 25.03 -21.94
C THR A 218 41.03 24.85 -23.36
N LYS A 219 40.50 25.68 -24.26
CA LYS A 219 41.13 25.98 -25.54
C LYS A 219 42.49 26.62 -25.31
#